data_AF-A0A8C0VYL9-F1
#
_entry.id   AF-A0A8C0VYL9-F1
#
_cell.length_a   1.000
_cell.length_b   1.000
_cell.length_c   1.000
_cell.angle_alpha   90.00
_cell.angle_beta   90.00
_cell.angle_gamma   90.00
#
_symmetry.space_group_name_H-M   'P 1'
#
loop_
_entity.id
_entity.type
_entity.pdbx_description
1 polymer ?
#
loop_
_entity_poly.entity_id
_entity_poly.type
_entity_poly.pdbx_seq_one_letter_code
_entity_poly.pdbx_strand_id
1 'polypeptide(L)'
;MFSVVRSAAQQALPPAFSLQLLGAPLCFPQNWNWTTPAVLITYLSTFRCFDFLVPKVEAMNRRLGSLVDEFKELVYPPDYNPMGKVTKRKQGDEGSGSKRPKVELSEEELKAHIVRGTLGKLTVATLKEACRAYGLKCGLKKQELLDALTKHFQQD
;
A
#
# COMPACT_ATOMS: atom_id res chain seq x y z
N MET A 1 68.30 -5.08 -8.85
CA MET A 1 67.83 -5.28 -7.46
C MET A 1 66.34 -5.57 -7.58
N PHE A 2 65.75 -6.74 -7.36
CA PHE A 2 66.11 -7.98 -6.68
C PHE A 2 65.71 -9.19 -7.54
N SER A 3 66.51 -10.25 -7.44
CA SER A 3 66.18 -11.62 -7.88
C SER A 3 65.59 -12.41 -6.70
N VAL A 4 64.55 -13.23 -6.91
CA VAL A 4 64.18 -14.45 -6.15
C VAL A 4 63.35 -15.29 -7.14
N VAL A 5 63.79 -16.38 -7.78
CA VAL A 5 64.32 -17.71 -7.35
C VAL A 5 63.24 -18.71 -6.90
N ARG A 6 63.29 -19.89 -7.55
CA ARG A 6 62.63 -21.21 -7.33
C ARG A 6 61.33 -21.48 -8.10
N SER A 7 61.07 -22.69 -8.59
CA SER A 7 61.87 -23.91 -8.82
C SER A 7 60.96 -24.90 -9.53
N ALA A 8 61.57 -25.80 -10.30
CA ALA A 8 60.95 -26.90 -11.01
C ALA A 8 60.04 -27.81 -10.15
N ALA A 9 59.01 -28.34 -10.79
CA ALA A 9 58.44 -29.66 -10.47
C ALA A 9 57.95 -30.32 -11.77
N GLN A 10 58.82 -31.15 -12.31
CA GLN A 10 58.56 -32.19 -13.28
C GLN A 10 57.62 -33.24 -12.66
N GLN A 11 56.57 -33.67 -13.37
CA GLN A 11 55.90 -34.98 -13.17
C GLN A 11 55.13 -35.30 -14.47
N ALA A 12 55.73 -36.06 -15.39
CA ALA A 12 55.65 -37.52 -15.47
C ALA A 12 54.25 -38.01 -15.88
N LEU A 13 54.05 -38.16 -17.21
CA LEU A 13 52.94 -38.90 -17.80
C LEU A 13 53.32 -40.39 -17.87
N PRO A 14 52.58 -41.31 -17.23
CA PRO A 14 52.80 -42.74 -17.42
C PRO A 14 52.24 -43.28 -18.75
N PRO A 15 52.79 -44.39 -19.24
CA PRO A 15 52.61 -44.91 -20.60
C PRO A 15 51.32 -45.73 -20.81
N ALA A 16 50.89 -45.75 -22.08
CA ALA A 16 50.14 -46.81 -22.78
C ALA A 16 49.06 -47.57 -21.98
N PHE A 17 47.80 -47.14 -22.12
CA PHE A 17 46.65 -47.99 -21.84
C PHE A 17 46.33 -48.82 -23.11
N SER A 18 46.67 -50.10 -23.05
CA SER A 18 46.34 -51.09 -24.08
C SER A 18 44.84 -51.14 -24.35
N LEU A 19 44.47 -50.99 -25.62
CA LEU A 19 43.14 -51.34 -26.14
C LEU A 19 42.98 -52.86 -26.14
N GLN A 20 42.14 -53.39 -25.26
CA GLN A 20 41.50 -54.69 -25.47
C GLN A 20 40.01 -54.44 -25.74
N LEU A 21 39.65 -54.53 -27.03
CA LEU A 21 38.28 -54.67 -27.50
C LEU A 21 37.82 -56.10 -27.19
N LEU A 22 36.73 -56.27 -26.43
CA LEU A 22 35.66 -57.22 -26.73
C LEU A 22 34.44 -56.99 -25.80
N GLY A 23 33.25 -56.75 -26.39
CA GLY A 23 31.94 -57.01 -25.77
C GLY A 23 31.28 -55.88 -24.96
N ALA A 24 30.22 -55.29 -25.51
CA ALA A 24 29.28 -54.32 -24.89
C ALA A 24 28.54 -54.92 -23.64
N PRO A 25 27.83 -54.17 -22.74
CA PRO A 25 26.85 -53.12 -23.07
C PRO A 25 26.79 -51.87 -22.15
N LEU A 26 26.22 -50.81 -22.75
CA LEU A 26 25.59 -49.61 -22.19
C LEU A 26 25.57 -49.45 -20.64
N CYS A 27 26.31 -48.47 -20.13
CA CYS A 27 25.94 -47.74 -18.90
C CYS A 27 26.63 -46.36 -18.83
N PHE A 28 25.81 -45.33 -18.99
CA PHE A 28 25.86 -43.98 -18.41
C PHE A 28 27.15 -43.13 -18.50
N PRO A 29 27.12 -41.95 -19.16
CA PRO A 29 28.24 -41.02 -19.14
C PRO A 29 28.30 -40.25 -17.80
N GLN A 30 29.27 -40.61 -16.96
CA GLN A 30 29.68 -39.87 -15.76
C GLN A 30 30.70 -38.77 -16.09
N ASN A 31 30.40 -37.87 -17.03
CA ASN A 31 31.23 -36.68 -17.19
C ASN A 31 30.39 -35.47 -17.54
N TRP A 32 29.82 -34.88 -16.49
CA TRP A 32 29.27 -33.53 -16.53
C TRP A 32 30.45 -32.56 -16.45
N ASN A 33 31.12 -32.36 -17.57
CA ASN A 33 32.02 -31.21 -17.73
C ASN A 33 31.17 -29.95 -17.48
N TRP A 34 31.63 -29.13 -16.53
CA TRP A 34 30.97 -27.95 -16.00
C TRP A 34 31.32 -26.68 -16.81
N THR A 35 31.78 -26.82 -18.05
CA THR A 35 32.12 -25.68 -18.94
C THR A 35 30.93 -25.23 -19.81
N THR A 36 29.84 -26.00 -19.83
CA THR A 36 28.58 -25.67 -20.51
C THR A 36 27.70 -24.56 -19.91
N PRO A 37 27.82 -24.11 -18.64
CA PRO A 37 26.94 -23.04 -18.14
C PRO A 37 27.34 -21.66 -18.67
N ALA A 38 28.63 -21.39 -18.92
CA ALA A 38 29.08 -20.05 -19.31
C ALA A 38 28.59 -19.63 -20.70
N VAL A 39 28.62 -20.55 -21.67
CA VAL A 39 28.17 -20.29 -23.06
C VAL A 39 26.66 -20.10 -23.11
N LEU A 40 25.91 -20.90 -22.33
CA LEU A 40 24.45 -20.83 -22.26
C LEU A 40 23.95 -19.55 -21.59
N ILE A 41 24.60 -19.13 -20.50
CA ILE A 41 24.27 -17.88 -19.78
C ILE A 41 24.53 -16.65 -20.67
N THR A 42 25.62 -16.66 -21.44
CA THR A 42 25.93 -15.57 -22.39
C THR A 42 24.87 -15.48 -23.49
N TYR A 43 24.46 -16.61 -24.06
CA TYR A 43 23.43 -16.68 -25.10
C TYR A 43 22.04 -16.22 -24.62
N LEU A 44 21.63 -16.63 -23.41
CA LEU A 44 20.35 -16.20 -22.83
C LEU A 44 20.33 -14.71 -22.45
N SER A 45 21.48 -14.17 -22.04
CA SER A 45 21.63 -12.73 -21.74
C SER A 45 21.53 -11.84 -22.99
N THR A 46 21.81 -12.40 -24.18
CA THR A 46 21.66 -11.69 -25.47
C THR A 46 20.24 -11.70 -26.05
N PHE A 47 19.31 -12.51 -25.53
CA PHE A 47 17.91 -12.43 -25.93
C PHE A 47 17.26 -11.22 -25.28
N ARG A 48 17.33 -10.09 -25.96
CA ARG A 48 16.61 -8.88 -25.57
C ARG A 48 15.12 -9.08 -25.85
N CYS A 49 14.40 -9.62 -24.86
CA CYS A 49 12.95 -9.70 -24.88
C CYS A 49 12.38 -8.27 -24.76
N PHE A 50 11.47 -7.90 -25.68
CA PHE A 50 10.80 -6.62 -25.60
C PHE A 50 9.76 -6.66 -24.49
N ASP A 51 9.93 -5.82 -23.47
CA ASP A 51 8.99 -5.75 -22.35
C ASP A 51 7.70 -5.04 -22.80
N PHE A 52 6.63 -5.82 -22.96
CA PHE A 52 5.30 -5.30 -23.30
C PHE A 52 4.45 -4.94 -22.08
N LEU A 53 4.91 -5.24 -20.86
CA LEU A 53 4.21 -4.87 -19.63
C LEU A 53 4.48 -3.42 -19.24
N VAL A 54 5.57 -2.85 -19.72
CA VAL A 54 5.88 -1.43 -19.57
C VAL A 54 4.99 -0.60 -20.51
N PRO A 55 4.27 0.40 -19.97
CA PRO A 55 3.43 1.26 -20.80
C PRO A 55 4.27 2.02 -21.82
N LYS A 56 3.71 2.19 -23.02
CA LYS A 56 4.33 2.96 -24.11
C LYS A 56 4.11 4.45 -23.90
N VAL A 57 4.80 5.02 -22.90
CA VAL A 57 4.61 6.40 -22.41
C VAL A 57 4.61 7.42 -23.55
N GLU A 58 5.58 7.36 -24.47
CA GLU A 58 5.67 8.28 -25.61
C GLU A 58 4.45 8.23 -26.55
N ALA A 59 3.99 7.01 -26.87
CA ALA A 59 2.83 6.82 -27.74
C ALA A 59 1.53 7.29 -27.07
N MET A 60 1.42 7.11 -25.75
CA MET A 60 0.27 7.55 -24.96
C MET A 60 0.24 9.07 -24.83
N ASN A 61 1.36 9.70 -24.49
CA ASN A 61 1.47 11.15 -24.35
C ASN A 61 1.17 11.86 -25.67
N ARG A 62 1.67 11.35 -26.80
CA ARG A 62 1.34 11.89 -28.14
C ARG A 62 -0.16 11.81 -28.47
N ARG A 63 -0.83 10.72 -28.05
CA ARG A 63 -2.27 10.54 -28.28
C ARG A 63 -3.12 11.45 -27.39
N LEU A 64 -2.68 11.69 -26.17
CA LEU A 64 -3.44 12.44 -25.17
C LEU A 64 -3.23 13.95 -25.27
N GLY A 65 -2.05 14.42 -25.68
CA GLY A 65 -1.79 15.85 -25.91
C GLY A 65 -2.14 16.73 -24.69
N SER A 66 -2.88 17.82 -24.92
CA SER A 66 -3.27 18.80 -23.90
C SER A 66 -4.38 18.31 -22.95
N LEU A 67 -5.12 17.27 -23.34
CA LEU A 67 -6.27 16.77 -22.58
C LEU A 67 -5.88 16.38 -21.15
N VAL A 68 -4.66 15.89 -20.97
CA VAL A 68 -4.14 15.50 -19.66
C VAL A 68 -3.96 16.70 -18.74
N ASP A 69 -3.56 17.86 -19.28
CA ASP A 69 -3.34 19.06 -18.48
C ASP A 69 -4.66 19.77 -18.17
N GLU A 70 -5.57 19.84 -19.14
CA GLU A 70 -6.95 20.32 -18.92
C GLU A 70 -7.67 19.47 -17.86
N PHE A 71 -7.52 18.15 -17.93
CA PHE A 71 -8.07 17.25 -16.91
C PHE A 71 -7.46 17.50 -15.53
N LYS A 72 -6.15 17.77 -15.45
CA LYS A 72 -5.51 18.07 -14.17
C LYS A 72 -6.04 19.37 -13.57
N GLU A 73 -6.26 20.41 -14.37
CA GLU A 73 -6.80 21.68 -13.89
C GLU A 73 -8.23 21.55 -13.36
N LEU A 74 -9.05 20.70 -14.00
CA LEU A 74 -10.43 20.46 -13.56
C LEU A 74 -10.53 19.56 -12.33
N VAL A 75 -9.63 18.58 -12.19
CA VAL A 75 -9.74 17.54 -11.16
C VAL A 75 -8.85 17.81 -9.95
N TYR A 76 -7.67 18.37 -10.16
CA TYR A 76 -6.72 18.57 -9.08
C TYR A 76 -6.68 20.04 -8.64
N PRO A 77 -6.82 20.29 -7.33
CA PRO A 77 -6.53 21.60 -6.76
C PRO A 77 -5.09 22.05 -7.10
N PRO A 78 -4.85 23.37 -7.24
CA PRO A 78 -3.56 23.92 -7.66
C PRO A 78 -2.40 23.63 -6.68
N ASP A 79 -2.70 23.29 -5.42
CA ASP A 79 -1.75 22.91 -4.38
C ASP A 79 -1.58 21.39 -4.22
N TYR A 80 -2.15 20.59 -5.13
CA TYR A 80 -2.04 19.13 -5.10
C TYR A 80 -0.63 18.66 -5.46
N ASN A 81 0.05 18.03 -4.51
CA ASN A 81 1.37 17.42 -4.73
C ASN A 81 1.26 15.89 -4.83
N PRO A 82 1.26 15.29 -6.05
CA PRO A 82 1.13 13.84 -6.23
C PRO A 82 2.36 13.05 -5.72
N MET A 83 3.53 13.70 -5.65
CA MET A 83 4.77 13.14 -5.08
C MET A 83 4.98 13.60 -3.64
N GLY A 84 4.02 14.33 -3.08
CA GLY A 84 4.07 14.85 -1.73
C GLY A 84 4.09 13.69 -0.76
N LYS A 85 5.24 13.44 -0.14
CA LYS A 85 5.31 12.69 1.10
C LYS A 85 4.32 13.32 2.06
N VAL A 86 3.20 12.63 2.30
CA VAL A 86 2.27 13.00 3.36
C VAL A 86 3.09 12.88 4.63
N THR A 87 3.67 14.00 5.09
CA THR A 87 4.14 14.12 6.45
C THR A 87 2.89 13.93 7.27
N LYS A 88 2.68 12.67 7.70
CA LYS A 88 1.73 12.25 8.71
C LYS A 88 1.59 13.41 9.66
N ARG A 89 0.41 14.05 9.65
CA ARG A 89 0.11 15.19 10.50
C ARG A 89 0.70 14.86 11.87
N LYS A 90 1.71 15.63 12.32
CA LYS A 90 1.89 15.74 13.76
C LYS A 90 0.54 16.27 14.21
N GLN A 91 -0.19 15.46 14.97
CA GLN A 91 -1.21 16.01 15.84
C GLN A 91 -0.44 16.97 16.74
N GLY A 92 -0.39 18.23 16.31
CA GLY A 92 -0.24 19.33 17.23
C GLY A 92 -1.39 19.17 18.19
N ASP A 93 -1.01 18.85 19.40
CA ASP A 93 -1.82 18.89 20.59
C ASP A 93 -2.44 20.28 20.71
N GLU A 94 -3.58 20.48 20.06
CA GLU A 94 -4.58 21.48 20.43
C GLU A 94 -5.92 21.16 19.75
N GLY A 95 -6.81 20.54 20.53
CA GLY A 95 -8.26 20.65 20.42
C GLY A 95 -8.92 20.37 19.06
N SER A 96 -9.16 19.11 18.71
CA SER A 96 -10.16 18.79 17.67
C SER A 96 -10.88 17.49 17.96
N GLY A 97 -12.16 17.62 18.32
CA GLY A 97 -13.06 16.56 18.73
C GLY A 97 -13.19 15.39 17.76
N SER A 98 -13.23 14.20 18.38
CA SER A 98 -13.88 12.96 17.97
C SER A 98 -14.44 12.92 16.54
N LYS A 99 -13.72 12.20 15.67
CA LYS A 99 -14.16 11.74 14.35
C LYS A 99 -15.18 10.60 14.49
N ARG A 100 -16.28 10.85 15.20
CA ARG A 100 -17.51 10.09 15.07
C ARG A 100 -18.29 10.69 13.90
N PRO A 101 -19.04 9.89 13.12
CA PRO A 101 -20.08 10.48 12.27
C PRO A 101 -20.98 11.28 13.19
N LYS A 102 -20.82 12.60 13.17
CA LYS A 102 -21.63 13.52 13.94
C LYS A 102 -22.96 13.52 13.22
N VAL A 103 -23.84 12.62 13.63
CA VAL A 103 -25.25 12.68 13.25
C VAL A 103 -25.75 13.92 13.97
N GLU A 104 -25.61 15.06 13.29
CA GLU A 104 -26.17 16.33 13.72
C GLU A 104 -27.68 16.18 13.64
N LEU A 105 -28.28 15.71 14.74
CA LEU A 105 -29.70 15.88 14.96
C LEU A 105 -29.94 17.39 15.03
N SER A 106 -30.53 17.92 13.95
CA SER A 106 -30.91 19.32 13.83
C SER A 106 -31.94 19.69 14.90
N GLU A 107 -32.02 20.99 15.22
CA GLU A 107 -32.94 21.51 16.24
C GLU A 107 -34.40 21.16 15.92
N GLU A 108 -34.75 21.23 14.64
CA GLU A 108 -36.08 20.92 14.12
C GLU A 108 -36.43 19.44 14.33
N GLU A 109 -35.46 18.53 14.16
CA GLU A 109 -35.67 17.10 14.34
C GLU A 109 -35.87 16.74 15.81
N LEU A 110 -35.12 17.37 16.72
CA LEU A 110 -35.31 17.23 18.17
C LEU A 110 -36.66 17.77 18.63
N LYS A 111 -37.04 18.98 18.17
CA LYS A 111 -38.37 19.56 18.44
C LYS A 111 -39.48 18.65 17.93
N ALA A 112 -39.36 18.11 16.72
CA ALA A 112 -40.33 17.17 16.17
C ALA A 112 -40.42 15.87 16.99
N HIS A 113 -39.31 15.36 17.52
CA HIS A 113 -39.32 14.18 18.40
C HIS A 113 -39.96 14.44 19.77
N ILE A 114 -39.87 15.65 20.30
CA ILE A 114 -40.54 16.07 21.53
C ILE A 114 -42.04 16.17 21.31
N VAL A 115 -42.48 16.87 20.27
CA VAL A 115 -43.91 17.01 19.90
C VAL A 115 -44.55 15.65 19.61
N ARG A 116 -43.83 14.77 18.91
CA ARG A 116 -44.31 13.40 18.62
C ARG A 116 -44.20 12.43 19.81
N GLY A 117 -43.58 12.83 20.92
CA GLY A 117 -43.29 11.93 22.06
C GLY A 117 -42.37 10.75 21.71
N THR A 118 -41.57 10.85 20.64
CA THR A 118 -40.70 9.77 20.15
C THR A 118 -39.25 9.89 20.60
N LEU A 119 -38.91 10.89 21.42
CA LEU A 119 -37.58 11.09 21.98
C LEU A 119 -37.09 9.85 22.79
N GLY A 120 -38.00 9.12 23.44
CA GLY A 120 -37.70 7.88 24.15
C GLY A 120 -37.29 6.70 23.25
N LYS A 121 -37.60 6.76 21.95
CA LYS A 121 -37.18 5.76 20.96
C LYS A 121 -35.74 5.98 20.49
N LEU A 122 -35.19 7.18 20.68
CA LEU A 122 -33.80 7.46 20.38
C LEU A 122 -32.87 6.72 21.33
N THR A 123 -31.68 6.39 20.81
CA THR A 123 -30.66 5.71 21.60
C THR A 123 -30.05 6.66 22.61
N VAL A 124 -29.52 6.13 23.71
CA VAL A 124 -28.83 6.94 24.72
C VAL A 124 -27.62 7.67 24.10
N ALA A 125 -26.93 7.06 23.13
CA ALA A 125 -25.81 7.69 22.45
C ALA A 125 -26.23 8.98 21.72
N THR A 126 -27.31 8.94 20.94
CA THR A 126 -27.81 10.12 20.21
C THR A 126 -28.36 11.20 21.15
N LEU A 127 -29.03 10.82 22.24
CA LEU A 127 -29.47 11.77 23.28
C LEU A 127 -28.28 12.46 23.96
N LYS A 128 -27.21 11.72 24.27
CA LYS A 128 -25.98 12.30 24.85
C LYS A 128 -25.29 13.24 23.88
N GLU A 129 -25.32 12.95 22.58
CA GLU A 129 -24.75 13.84 21.56
C GLU A 129 -25.56 15.13 21.42
N ALA A 130 -26.90 15.04 21.41
CA ALA A 130 -27.78 16.21 21.47
C ALA A 130 -27.49 17.05 22.73
N CYS A 131 -27.46 16.46 23.92
CA CYS A 131 -27.13 17.20 25.14
C CYS A 131 -25.75 17.89 25.07
N ARG A 132 -24.76 17.30 24.39
CA ARG A 132 -23.44 17.95 24.18
C ARG A 132 -23.52 19.13 23.22
N ALA A 133 -24.38 19.07 22.19
CA ALA A 133 -24.58 20.16 21.24
C ALA A 133 -25.19 21.39 21.92
N TYR A 134 -26.17 21.20 22.81
CA TYR A 134 -26.84 22.27 23.57
C TYR A 134 -26.17 22.60 24.91
N GLY A 135 -24.99 22.04 25.22
CA GLY A 135 -24.29 22.29 26.48
C GLY A 135 -25.03 21.84 27.75
N LEU A 136 -25.99 20.92 27.62
CA LEU A 136 -26.80 20.41 28.73
C LEU A 136 -26.04 19.38 29.57
N LYS A 137 -26.34 19.33 30.87
CA LYS A 137 -25.76 18.34 31.79
C LYS A 137 -26.19 16.93 31.38
N CYS A 138 -25.23 16.15 30.90
CA CYS A 138 -25.44 14.77 30.47
C CYS A 138 -25.50 13.83 31.70
N GLY A 139 -26.71 13.46 32.12
CA GLY A 139 -26.93 12.47 33.17
C GLY A 139 -26.47 11.04 32.79
N LEU A 140 -26.37 10.18 33.81
CA LEU A 140 -26.07 8.75 33.64
C LEU A 140 -27.31 7.96 33.20
N LYS A 141 -28.50 8.40 33.62
CA LYS A 141 -29.77 7.72 33.33
C LYS A 141 -30.41 8.28 32.06
N LYS A 142 -31.04 7.40 31.26
CA LYS A 142 -31.77 7.79 30.05
C LYS A 142 -32.88 8.81 30.34
N GLN A 143 -33.59 8.64 31.46
CA GLN A 143 -34.69 9.52 31.84
C GLN A 143 -34.24 10.96 32.14
N GLU A 144 -33.07 11.13 32.76
CA GLU A 144 -32.50 12.45 33.07
C GLU A 144 -32.16 13.22 31.79
N LEU A 145 -31.66 12.52 30.76
CA LEU A 145 -31.37 13.12 29.45
C LEU A 145 -32.64 13.57 28.72
N LEU A 146 -33.71 12.77 28.80
CA LEU A 146 -35.00 13.11 28.20
C LEU A 146 -35.65 14.32 28.88
N ASP A 147 -35.64 14.35 30.21
CA ASP A 147 -36.19 15.46 30.99
C ASP A 147 -35.42 16.76 30.74
N ALA A 148 -34.08 16.70 30.68
CA ALA A 148 -33.24 17.87 30.37
C ALA A 148 -33.52 18.44 28.97
N LEU A 149 -33.62 17.59 27.94
CA LEU A 149 -33.94 18.04 26.58
C LEU A 149 -35.37 18.60 26.50
N THR A 150 -36.33 17.92 27.13
CA THR A 150 -37.74 18.36 27.12
C THR A 150 -37.91 19.72 27.81
N LYS A 151 -37.23 19.95 28.94
CA LYS A 151 -37.25 21.24 29.65
C LYS A 151 -36.64 22.38 28.83
N HIS A 152 -35.52 22.13 28.14
CA HIS A 152 -34.86 23.15 27.32
C HIS A 152 -35.78 23.64 26.20
N PHE A 153 -36.40 22.73 25.45
CA PHE A 153 -37.27 23.07 24.32
C PHE A 153 -38.71 23.44 24.71
N GLN A 154 -39.09 23.34 25.98
CA GLN A 154 -40.36 23.85 26.50
C GLN A 154 -40.25 25.28 27.05
N GLN A 155 -39.03 25.79 27.24
CA GLN A 155 -38.77 27.15 27.70
C GLN A 155 -38.52 28.14 26.53
N ASP A 156 -38.30 27.61 25.32
CA ASP A 156 -38.27 28.35 24.05
C ASP A 156 -39.68 28.46 23.44
#